data_AF-E3NET1-F1
#
_entry.id   AF-E3NET1-F1
#
_cell.length_a   1.000
_cell.length_b   1.000
_cell.length_c   1.000
_cell.angle_alpha   90.00
_cell.angle_beta   90.00
_cell.angle_gamma   90.00
#
_symmetry.space_group_name_H-M   'P 1'
#
loop_
_entity.id
_entity.type
_entity.pdbx_description
1 polymer ?
#
loop_
_entity_poly.entity_id
_entity_poly.type
_entity_poly.pdbx_seq_one_letter_code
_entity_poly.pdbx_strand_id
1 'polypeptide(L)'
;MLSTLNRNDALEFQEEKPLKLSPFLMAITKIAEEEGDFISEKVLKELEQMVTPDASLRSSMQYASLTGPGFEITDERAETIKTVITVIKGLAQAGGFISEKFGKYLGPIGTAAGVVKDIVEFFQDKKPDPVMKELGELKNQLTALSDKMSVHFNALESFMVKQEFYKNYTVAMKSMMSFMMDTTDGSKESVDLFKKIYDERRPQTLVYDMLAELELDDRNPLKLAMHGDNLQSKNTFKKWKDILEGALSQALFLEVYASGLFPEVGNYGTTKILEKIARYQQLVDQWDYHFWTNENFWPKGVEKLVNDVHDDRNLKTKDEKMEVLWKGIESIHTQFKFYAVVVPSEHIIRWYKHFEAQAIVSDRNGFTIMVYRHTGKVVRTMSWLYNYIGEHLHEERSDFMQFNNWQSVRNHFSDDNVEKIGKYTGTFVFIIAQSKSFIALKYSRFLGNKGPGVHTFDATLTTTGGFTIETFPVFKFLGY
;
A
#
# COMPACT_ATOMS: atom_id res chain seq x y z
N MET A 1 50.45 7.62 -32.69
CA MET A 1 49.68 8.38 -33.70
C MET A 1 48.32 7.71 -33.77
N LEU A 2 47.30 8.24 -33.06
CA LEU A 2 46.34 9.24 -33.57
C LEU A 2 45.65 8.66 -34.83
N SER A 3 44.34 8.51 -34.97
CA SER A 3 43.10 9.01 -34.33
C SER A 3 42.00 8.08 -34.93
N THR A 4 40.89 7.72 -34.29
CA THR A 4 39.72 8.54 -33.99
C THR A 4 38.74 7.65 -33.19
N LEU A 5 38.62 7.89 -31.89
CA LEU A 5 37.47 7.43 -31.10
C LEU A 5 36.61 8.66 -30.84
N ASN A 6 35.40 8.63 -31.39
CA ASN A 6 34.39 9.66 -31.24
C ASN A 6 34.09 9.88 -29.76
N ARG A 7 34.44 11.08 -29.29
CA ARG A 7 33.82 11.73 -28.13
C ARG A 7 32.38 12.06 -28.50
N ASN A 8 31.45 11.62 -27.66
CA ASN A 8 30.36 12.42 -27.08
C ASN A 8 29.26 11.47 -26.61
N ASP A 9 29.48 10.86 -25.45
CA ASP A 9 28.44 10.44 -24.51
C ASP A 9 29.08 10.52 -23.11
N ALA A 10 29.53 11.73 -22.77
CA ALA A 10 29.79 12.07 -21.38
C ALA A 10 28.42 12.26 -20.74
N LEU A 11 28.01 11.28 -19.93
CA LEU A 11 26.95 11.42 -18.94
C LEU A 11 27.15 12.74 -18.19
N GLU A 12 26.29 13.71 -18.45
CA GLU A 12 26.08 14.83 -17.54
C GLU A 12 25.60 14.24 -16.20
N PHE A 13 26.55 13.99 -15.30
CA PHE A 13 26.26 14.04 -13.88
C PHE A 13 25.81 15.48 -13.61
N GLN A 14 24.50 15.71 -13.65
CA GLN A 14 23.94 16.89 -13.01
C GLN A 14 24.34 16.76 -11.54
N GLU A 15 25.25 17.62 -11.08
CA GLU A 15 25.45 17.88 -9.66
C GLU A 15 24.08 18.31 -9.11
N GLU A 16 23.37 17.40 -8.45
CA GLU A 16 22.20 17.74 -7.66
C GLU A 16 22.65 18.81 -6.65
N LYS A 17 22.11 20.03 -6.80
CA LYS A 17 22.38 21.12 -5.87
C LYS A 17 22.09 20.61 -4.45
N PRO A 18 23.01 20.80 -3.49
CA PRO A 18 22.80 20.33 -2.12
C PRO A 18 21.48 20.90 -1.59
N LEU A 19 20.64 20.02 -1.04
CA LEU A 19 19.34 20.40 -0.52
C LEU A 19 19.53 21.46 0.56
N LYS A 20 18.99 22.66 0.34
CA LYS A 20 19.05 23.74 1.31
C LYS A 20 17.99 23.48 2.39
N LEU A 21 18.35 22.68 3.39
CA LEU A 21 17.48 22.27 4.50
C LEU A 21 17.07 23.49 5.34
N SER A 22 15.81 23.54 5.77
CA SER A 22 15.37 24.53 6.75
C SER A 22 16.05 24.32 8.11
N PRO A 23 16.12 25.35 8.99
CA PRO A 23 16.61 25.17 10.35
C PRO A 23 15.86 24.09 11.14
N PHE A 24 14.58 23.89 10.80
CA PHE A 24 13.74 22.84 11.36
C PHE A 24 14.21 21.45 10.93
N LEU A 25 14.43 21.23 9.62
CA LEU A 25 14.96 19.95 9.15
C LEU A 25 16.39 19.69 9.60
N MET A 26 17.22 20.72 9.73
CA MET A 26 18.56 20.56 10.31
C MET A 26 18.49 20.02 11.75
N ALA A 27 17.50 20.44 12.54
CA ALA A 27 17.30 19.93 13.89
C ALA A 27 16.86 18.45 13.88
N ILE A 28 15.93 18.08 12.97
CA ILE A 28 15.50 16.69 12.79
C ILE A 28 16.66 15.80 12.34
N THR A 29 17.40 16.21 11.30
CA THR A 29 18.53 15.43 10.78
C THR A 29 19.59 15.24 11.86
N LYS A 30 19.92 16.29 12.60
CA LYS A 30 20.90 16.21 13.70
C LYS A 30 20.45 15.24 14.79
N ILE A 31 19.18 15.29 15.18
CA ILE A 31 18.61 14.37 16.16
C ILE A 31 18.70 12.92 15.67
N ALA A 32 18.32 12.66 14.41
CA ALA A 32 18.38 11.33 13.83
C ALA A 32 19.83 10.81 13.80
N GLU A 33 20.78 11.64 13.39
CA GLU A 33 22.22 11.32 13.41
C GLU A 33 22.72 10.98 14.82
N GLU A 34 22.32 11.74 15.84
CA GLU A 34 22.67 11.49 17.25
C GLU A 34 22.10 10.16 17.77
N GLU A 35 20.93 9.74 17.28
CA GLU A 35 20.28 8.48 17.66
C GLU A 35 20.69 7.29 16.76
N GLY A 36 21.52 7.53 15.74
CA GLY A 36 21.96 6.51 14.78
C GLY A 36 20.91 6.17 13.71
N ASP A 37 19.85 6.97 13.62
CA ASP A 37 18.81 6.87 12.61
C ASP A 37 19.25 7.58 11.32
N PHE A 38 19.08 6.90 10.18
CA PHE A 38 19.33 7.49 8.86
C PHE A 38 18.02 7.98 8.26
N ILE A 39 17.85 9.26 7.96
CA ILE A 39 16.69 9.82 7.21
C ILE A 39 17.08 10.09 5.75
N SER A 40 16.31 9.56 4.78
CA SER A 40 16.62 9.74 3.35
C SER A 40 16.25 11.15 2.87
N GLU A 41 16.94 11.63 1.83
CA GLU A 41 16.66 12.96 1.27
C GLU A 41 15.23 13.10 0.74
N LYS A 42 14.65 12.02 0.19
CA LYS A 42 13.24 11.96 -0.21
C LYS A 42 12.33 12.25 1.00
N VAL A 43 12.54 11.56 2.12
CA VAL A 43 11.75 11.75 3.34
C VAL A 43 11.97 13.16 3.92
N LEU A 44 13.20 13.68 3.88
CA LEU A 44 13.47 15.07 4.28
C LEU A 44 12.70 16.08 3.42
N LYS A 45 12.60 15.88 2.09
CA LYS A 45 11.79 16.72 1.21
C LYS A 45 10.30 16.65 1.55
N GLU A 46 9.79 15.45 1.83
CA GLU A 46 8.39 15.25 2.26
C GLU A 46 8.12 15.95 3.59
N LEU A 47 9.03 15.83 4.57
CA LEU A 47 8.95 16.57 5.84
C LEU A 47 9.04 18.09 5.66
N GLU A 48 9.91 18.59 4.78
CA GLU A 48 9.97 20.03 4.48
C GLU A 48 8.61 20.53 4.00
N GLN A 49 7.99 19.79 3.08
CA GLN A 49 6.66 20.11 2.57
C GLN A 49 5.59 20.01 3.66
N MET A 50 5.74 19.09 4.62
CA MET A 50 4.85 19.00 5.77
C MET A 50 4.99 20.22 6.68
N VAL A 51 6.21 20.68 6.99
CA VAL A 51 6.41 21.70 8.06
C VAL A 51 6.44 23.13 7.52
N THR A 52 6.58 23.34 6.21
CA THR A 52 6.55 24.68 5.62
C THR A 52 5.12 25.23 5.54
N PRO A 53 4.76 26.31 6.27
CA PRO A 53 3.42 26.87 6.20
C PRO A 53 3.16 27.51 4.83
N ASP A 54 1.91 27.46 4.37
CA ASP A 54 1.44 28.26 3.25
C ASP A 54 1.67 29.75 3.52
N ALA A 55 2.00 30.54 2.49
CA ALA A 55 2.42 31.93 2.63
C ALA A 55 1.34 32.81 3.30
N SER A 56 0.07 32.40 3.22
CA SER A 56 -1.09 33.02 3.87
C SER A 56 -1.17 32.80 5.39
N LEU A 57 -0.46 31.79 5.93
CA LEU A 57 -0.41 31.49 7.37
C LEU A 57 0.79 32.16 8.08
N ARG A 58 1.76 32.70 7.33
CA ARG A 58 2.91 33.39 7.93
C ARG A 58 2.53 34.70 8.63
N SER A 59 1.45 35.35 8.22
CA SER A 59 0.92 36.55 8.88
C SER A 59 0.28 36.25 10.24
N SER A 60 -0.17 35.01 10.49
CA SER A 60 -0.79 34.60 11.76
C SER A 60 0.13 33.81 12.69
N MET A 61 1.41 33.61 12.34
CA MET A 61 2.40 32.89 13.16
C MET A 61 3.37 33.80 13.93
N GLN A 62 3.25 35.13 13.85
CA GLN A 62 3.93 36.06 14.74
C GLN A 62 3.16 36.24 16.07
N TYR A 63 2.93 35.15 16.81
CA TYR A 63 2.33 35.25 18.16
C TYR A 63 3.22 34.58 19.20
N ALA A 64 4.35 35.24 19.48
CA ALA A 64 5.00 35.13 20.77
C ALA A 64 4.20 35.99 21.77
N SER A 65 3.73 35.37 22.86
CA SER A 65 3.20 35.98 24.09
C SER A 65 2.78 37.45 24.00
N LEU A 66 1.49 37.71 23.78
CA LEU A 66 0.92 39.04 24.04
C LEU A 66 0.31 39.06 25.45
N THR A 67 1.20 39.08 26.45
CA THR A 67 0.84 39.44 27.83
C THR A 67 0.58 40.95 27.88
N GLY A 68 -0.65 41.36 27.59
CA GLY A 68 -1.11 42.75 27.72
C GLY A 68 -2.46 42.79 28.46
N PRO A 69 -2.63 43.63 29.49
CA PRO A 69 -3.89 43.71 30.23
C PRO A 69 -4.92 44.48 29.42
N GLY A 70 -5.83 43.74 28.79
CA GLY A 70 -6.94 44.25 27.99
C GLY A 70 -7.56 43.11 27.18
N PHE A 71 -8.47 42.35 27.79
CA PHE A 71 -9.01 41.13 27.21
C PHE A 71 -10.17 41.46 26.24
N GLU A 72 -9.83 41.75 24.98
CA GLU A 72 -10.79 41.73 23.88
C GLU A 72 -10.50 40.54 22.97
N ILE A 73 -11.53 39.73 22.74
CA ILE A 73 -11.51 38.64 21.78
C ILE A 73 -11.50 39.23 20.38
N THR A 74 -10.45 38.97 19.63
CA THR A 74 -10.32 39.41 18.25
C THR A 74 -11.00 38.41 17.30
N ASP A 75 -11.63 38.89 16.22
CA ASP A 75 -12.17 38.06 15.13
C ASP A 75 -11.13 37.05 14.58
N GLU A 76 -9.85 37.38 14.72
CA GLU A 76 -8.69 36.58 14.32
C GLU A 76 -8.53 35.28 15.13
N ARG A 77 -8.86 35.30 16.44
CA ARG A 77 -8.84 34.09 17.29
C ARG A 77 -9.94 33.10 16.87
N ALA A 78 -11.13 33.61 16.56
CA ALA A 78 -12.23 32.80 16.06
C ALA A 78 -11.90 32.20 14.68
N GLU A 79 -11.25 32.96 13.80
CA GLU A 79 -10.83 32.46 12.48
C GLU A 79 -9.75 31.37 12.56
N THR A 80 -8.84 31.46 13.54
CA THR A 80 -7.86 30.40 13.80
C THR A 80 -8.55 29.09 14.22
N ILE A 81 -9.55 29.15 15.10
CA ILE A 81 -10.33 27.97 15.51
C ILE A 81 -11.09 27.39 14.32
N LYS A 82 -11.70 28.22 13.47
CA LYS A 82 -12.38 27.78 12.23
C LYS A 82 -11.44 27.10 11.25
N THR A 83 -10.20 27.58 11.15
CA THR A 83 -9.15 26.92 10.36
C THR A 83 -8.88 25.51 10.90
N VAL A 84 -8.71 25.36 12.21
CA VAL A 84 -8.50 24.06 12.86
C VAL A 84 -9.72 23.13 12.68
N ILE A 85 -10.94 23.64 12.82
CA ILE A 85 -12.19 22.91 12.54
C ILE A 85 -12.22 22.38 11.10
N THR A 86 -11.81 23.19 10.12
CA THR A 86 -11.80 22.80 8.70
C THR A 86 -10.82 21.65 8.46
N VAL A 87 -9.67 21.68 9.13
CA VAL A 87 -8.65 20.61 9.06
C VAL A 87 -9.19 19.33 9.68
N ILE A 88 -9.76 19.39 10.88
CA ILE A 88 -10.31 18.22 11.57
C ILE A 88 -11.47 17.62 10.78
N LYS A 89 -12.31 18.44 10.14
CA LYS A 89 -13.33 17.98 9.19
C LYS A 89 -12.69 17.19 8.03
N GLY A 90 -11.60 17.70 7.45
CA GLY A 90 -10.86 17.02 6.40
C GLY A 90 -10.24 15.70 6.84
N LEU A 91 -9.68 15.64 8.06
CA LEU A 91 -9.13 14.42 8.66
C LEU A 91 -10.24 13.39 8.93
N ALA A 92 -11.36 13.85 9.50
CA ALA A 92 -12.52 13.01 9.74
C ALA A 92 -13.05 12.45 8.42
N GLN A 93 -13.20 13.25 7.37
CA GLN A 93 -13.60 12.76 6.04
C GLN A 93 -12.61 11.72 5.48
N ALA A 94 -11.31 11.93 5.70
CA ALA A 94 -10.29 10.99 5.27
C ALA A 94 -10.22 9.70 6.11
N GLY A 95 -10.87 9.67 7.28
CA GLY A 95 -10.99 8.47 8.11
C GLY A 95 -10.03 8.40 9.30
N GLY A 96 -9.18 9.41 9.52
CA GLY A 96 -8.20 9.42 10.61
C GLY A 96 -7.18 10.54 10.48
N PHE A 97 -6.23 10.57 11.41
CA PHE A 97 -5.08 11.48 11.32
C PHE A 97 -4.16 11.04 10.18
N ILE A 98 -3.66 11.99 9.37
CA ILE A 98 -2.79 11.73 8.22
C ILE A 98 -1.69 12.78 8.23
N SER A 99 -0.43 12.34 8.34
CA SER A 99 0.73 13.21 8.57
C SER A 99 0.90 14.26 7.46
N GLU A 100 0.78 13.85 6.20
CA GLU A 100 0.85 14.71 5.00
C GLU A 100 -0.19 15.84 5.01
N LYS A 101 -1.39 15.58 5.54
CA LYS A 101 -2.45 16.59 5.63
C LYS A 101 -2.32 17.45 6.87
N PHE A 102 -1.54 17.01 7.85
CA PHE A 102 -1.48 17.56 9.19
C PHE A 102 -0.34 18.57 9.38
N GLY A 103 0.78 18.39 8.69
CA GLY A 103 2.01 19.18 8.90
C GLY A 103 1.83 20.71 8.82
N LYS A 104 1.14 21.21 7.79
CA LYS A 104 0.94 22.67 7.61
C LYS A 104 0.01 23.31 8.66
N TYR A 105 -0.65 22.49 9.48
CA TYR A 105 -1.62 22.93 10.48
C TYR A 105 -1.14 22.75 11.92
N LEU A 106 0.11 22.31 12.12
CA LEU A 106 0.72 22.21 13.45
C LEU A 106 0.69 23.56 14.20
N GLY A 107 1.05 24.65 13.52
CA GLY A 107 0.98 26.00 14.08
C GLY A 107 -0.44 26.40 14.52
N PRO A 108 -1.44 26.39 13.61
CA PRO A 108 -2.84 26.66 13.97
C PRO A 108 -3.39 25.84 15.15
N ILE A 109 -3.00 24.57 15.28
CA ILE A 109 -3.44 23.70 16.39
C ILE A 109 -2.84 24.15 17.71
N GLY A 110 -1.53 24.42 17.75
CA GLY A 110 -0.89 25.00 18.93
C GLY A 110 -1.51 26.34 19.31
N THR A 111 -1.84 27.19 18.33
CA THR A 111 -2.51 28.47 18.56
C THR A 111 -3.91 28.28 19.17
N ALA A 112 -4.70 27.33 18.67
CA ALA A 112 -6.02 27.03 19.24
C ALA A 112 -5.94 26.56 20.70
N ALA A 113 -4.92 25.77 21.05
CA ALA A 113 -4.66 25.38 22.43
C ALA A 113 -4.27 26.59 23.31
N GLY A 114 -3.46 27.51 22.78
CA GLY A 114 -3.15 28.78 23.45
C GLY A 114 -4.38 29.64 23.70
N VAL A 115 -5.36 29.65 22.79
CA VAL A 115 -6.65 30.34 23.01
C VAL A 115 -7.43 29.71 24.18
N VAL A 116 -7.41 28.39 24.32
CA VAL A 116 -8.04 27.71 25.47
C VAL A 116 -7.35 28.10 26.78
N LYS A 117 -6.01 28.15 26.79
CA LYS A 117 -5.23 28.63 27.94
C LYS A 117 -5.66 30.03 28.38
N ASP A 118 -5.72 30.94 27.41
CA ASP A 118 -6.10 32.33 27.59
C ASP A 118 -7.52 32.47 28.19
N ILE A 119 -8.48 31.67 27.73
CA ILE A 119 -9.84 31.66 28.28
C ILE A 119 -9.83 31.22 29.74
N VAL A 120 -9.12 30.14 30.07
CA VAL A 120 -9.04 29.62 31.44
C VAL A 120 -8.37 30.62 32.40
N GLU A 121 -7.34 31.33 31.95
CA GLU A 121 -6.57 32.24 32.79
C GLU A 121 -7.24 33.62 33.01
N PHE A 122 -8.04 34.10 32.04
CA PHE A 122 -8.45 35.51 32.03
C PHE A 122 -9.95 35.75 31.81
N PHE A 123 -10.74 34.73 31.47
CA PHE A 123 -12.15 34.92 31.15
C PHE A 123 -13.02 35.06 32.42
N GLN A 124 -13.98 35.99 32.40
CA GLN A 124 -15.00 36.15 33.44
C GLN A 124 -16.39 35.91 32.82
N ASP A 125 -17.21 35.09 33.49
CA ASP A 125 -18.48 34.43 33.08
C ASP A 125 -19.62 35.27 32.42
N LYS A 126 -19.41 36.50 31.95
CA LYS A 126 -20.52 37.45 31.81
C LYS A 126 -21.08 37.70 30.41
N LYS A 127 -20.67 37.04 29.32
CA LYS A 127 -21.39 37.10 28.02
C LYS A 127 -21.28 35.83 27.17
N PRO A 128 -22.31 35.48 26.37
CA PRO A 128 -22.21 34.45 25.34
C PRO A 128 -21.19 34.88 24.29
N ASP A 129 -20.11 34.13 24.23
CA ASP A 129 -18.91 34.46 23.47
C ASP A 129 -18.89 33.66 22.14
N PRO A 130 -18.71 34.33 20.97
CA PRO A 130 -18.53 33.64 19.69
C PRO A 130 -17.39 32.61 19.70
N VAL A 131 -16.32 32.79 20.48
CA VAL A 131 -15.22 31.82 20.60
C VAL A 131 -15.66 30.54 21.30
N MET A 132 -16.48 30.63 22.35
CA MET A 132 -17.03 29.44 23.04
C MET A 132 -17.92 28.60 22.11
N LYS A 133 -18.64 29.25 21.18
CA LYS A 133 -19.41 28.54 20.15
C LYS A 133 -18.49 27.79 19.18
N GLU A 134 -17.41 28.42 18.72
CA GLU A 134 -16.45 27.76 17.82
C GLU A 134 -15.68 26.63 18.54
N LEU A 135 -15.35 26.77 19.82
CA LEU A 135 -14.78 25.68 20.63
C LEU A 135 -15.74 24.49 20.78
N GLY A 136 -17.04 24.74 20.95
CA GLY A 136 -18.05 23.69 20.94
C GLY A 136 -18.12 22.94 19.59
N GLU A 137 -18.02 23.66 18.47
CA GLU A 137 -17.94 23.03 17.14
C GLU A 137 -16.63 22.25 16.97
N LEU A 138 -15.50 22.77 17.46
CA LEU A 138 -14.23 22.06 17.49
C LEU A 138 -14.34 20.73 18.25
N LYS A 139 -14.95 20.75 19.44
CA LYS A 139 -15.23 19.53 20.23
C LYS A 139 -16.05 18.51 19.44
N ASN A 140 -17.10 18.95 18.75
CA ASN A 140 -17.94 18.07 17.94
C ASN A 140 -17.14 17.40 16.80
N GLN A 141 -16.29 18.16 16.11
CA GLN A 141 -15.46 17.62 15.03
C GLN A 141 -14.36 16.69 15.54
N LEU A 142 -13.74 17.01 16.68
CA LEU A 142 -12.77 16.13 17.34
C LEU A 142 -13.43 14.82 17.80
N THR A 143 -14.66 14.89 18.31
CA THR A 143 -15.46 13.70 18.67
C THR A 143 -15.70 12.83 17.44
N ALA A 144 -16.16 13.41 16.32
CA ALA A 144 -16.39 12.67 15.08
C ALA A 144 -15.10 12.03 14.52
N LEU A 145 -13.95 12.70 14.66
CA LEU A 145 -12.65 12.15 14.29
C LEU A 145 -12.23 11.01 15.22
N SER A 146 -12.43 11.16 16.52
CA SER A 146 -12.14 10.15 17.55
C SER A 146 -12.95 8.86 17.34
N ASP A 147 -14.23 8.99 16.97
CA ASP A 147 -15.09 7.85 16.64
C ASP A 147 -14.55 7.05 15.45
N LYS A 148 -14.01 7.73 14.44
CA LYS A 148 -13.38 7.07 13.28
C LYS A 148 -12.05 6.40 13.66
N MET A 149 -11.23 7.08 14.45
CA MET A 149 -9.98 6.52 14.99
C MET A 149 -10.23 5.31 15.89
N SER A 150 -11.39 5.22 16.54
CA SER A 150 -11.76 4.04 17.34
C SER A 150 -11.81 2.76 16.50
N VAL A 151 -12.13 2.84 15.21
CA VAL A 151 -12.06 1.67 14.30
C VAL A 151 -10.62 1.21 14.10
N HIS A 152 -9.68 2.14 13.90
CA HIS A 152 -8.25 1.83 13.77
C HIS A 152 -7.69 1.23 15.06
N PHE A 153 -8.07 1.80 16.19
CA PHE A 153 -7.67 1.30 17.50
C PHE A 153 -8.27 -0.06 17.83
N ASN A 154 -9.52 -0.31 17.50
CA ASN A 154 -10.11 -1.63 17.67
C ASN A 154 -9.42 -2.66 16.76
N ALA A 155 -8.94 -2.26 15.58
CA ALA A 155 -8.12 -3.14 14.74
C ALA A 155 -6.75 -3.45 15.39
N LEU A 156 -6.08 -2.46 15.99
CA LEU A 156 -4.84 -2.67 16.77
C LEU A 156 -5.09 -3.59 17.97
N GLU A 157 -6.16 -3.35 18.74
CA GLU A 157 -6.54 -4.17 19.89
C GLU A 157 -6.89 -5.61 19.50
N SER A 158 -7.74 -5.80 18.49
CA SER A 158 -8.25 -7.12 18.07
C SER A 158 -7.21 -8.01 17.41
N PHE A 159 -6.26 -7.41 16.69
CA PHE A 159 -5.19 -8.15 16.03
C PHE A 159 -4.13 -8.65 17.05
N MET A 160 -4.07 -8.03 18.22
CA MET A 160 -2.94 -8.16 19.16
C MET A 160 -3.36 -8.73 20.53
N VAL A 161 -4.18 -9.78 20.57
CA VAL A 161 -4.46 -10.55 21.82
C VAL A 161 -3.16 -11.01 22.52
N LYS A 162 -2.03 -11.04 21.78
CA LYS A 162 -0.70 -11.46 22.26
C LYS A 162 0.21 -10.33 22.76
N GLN A 163 -0.11 -9.04 22.63
CA GLN A 163 0.80 -7.97 23.07
C GLN A 163 0.12 -6.86 23.85
N GLU A 164 0.45 -6.81 25.14
CA GLU A 164 -0.05 -5.86 26.12
C GLU A 164 0.27 -4.40 25.75
N PHE A 165 1.34 -4.17 24.98
CA PHE A 165 1.77 -2.85 24.54
C PHE A 165 0.69 -2.08 23.75
N TYR A 166 0.18 -2.63 22.65
CA TYR A 166 -0.74 -1.89 21.77
C TYR A 166 -2.07 -1.57 22.46
N LYS A 167 -2.54 -2.47 23.33
CA LYS A 167 -3.69 -2.20 24.20
C LYS A 167 -3.41 -1.00 25.11
N ASN A 168 -2.25 -0.98 25.77
CA ASN A 168 -1.86 0.11 26.66
C ASN A 168 -1.68 1.43 25.90
N TYR A 169 -1.05 1.39 24.72
CA TYR A 169 -0.92 2.54 23.82
C TYR A 169 -2.30 3.10 23.47
N THR A 170 -3.21 2.26 23.00
CA THR A 170 -4.55 2.67 22.60
C THR A 170 -5.36 3.26 23.74
N VAL A 171 -5.30 2.65 24.93
CA VAL A 171 -5.99 3.17 26.13
C VAL A 171 -5.43 4.54 26.52
N ALA A 172 -4.11 4.70 26.53
CA ALA A 172 -3.47 5.98 26.84
C ALA A 172 -3.86 7.07 25.84
N MET A 173 -3.80 6.77 24.54
CA MET A 173 -4.15 7.72 23.47
C MET A 173 -5.64 8.11 23.48
N LYS A 174 -6.55 7.14 23.66
CA LYS A 174 -7.99 7.41 23.78
C LYS A 174 -8.29 8.28 25.00
N SER A 175 -7.70 7.93 26.15
CA SER A 175 -7.89 8.68 27.39
C SER A 175 -7.37 10.12 27.26
N MET A 176 -6.15 10.29 26.75
CA MET A 176 -5.54 11.61 26.58
C MET A 176 -6.32 12.48 25.58
N MET A 177 -6.81 11.90 24.49
CA MET A 177 -7.67 12.60 23.53
C MET A 177 -8.98 13.06 24.17
N SER A 178 -9.61 12.22 25.00
CA SER A 178 -10.83 12.58 25.71
C SER A 178 -10.62 13.79 26.62
N PHE A 179 -9.58 13.75 27.46
CA PHE A 179 -9.28 14.86 28.38
C PHE A 179 -8.87 16.13 27.65
N MET A 180 -8.16 16.01 26.51
CA MET A 180 -7.88 17.14 25.63
C MET A 180 -9.16 17.77 25.09
N MET A 181 -10.15 16.97 24.69
CA MET A 181 -11.44 17.52 24.23
C MET A 181 -12.22 18.21 25.34
N ASP A 182 -12.04 17.84 26.61
CA ASP A 182 -12.70 18.49 27.74
C ASP A 182 -12.12 19.87 28.08
N THR A 183 -10.89 20.17 27.63
CA THR A 183 -10.30 21.51 27.82
C THR A 183 -11.02 22.58 27.00
N THR A 184 -11.74 22.21 25.93
CA THR A 184 -12.52 23.17 25.12
C THR A 184 -13.69 23.77 25.88
N ASP A 185 -14.07 23.19 27.02
CA ASP A 185 -15.10 23.72 27.91
C ASP A 185 -14.59 24.94 28.71
N GLY A 186 -13.28 25.21 28.67
CA GLY A 186 -12.66 26.40 29.26
C GLY A 186 -12.58 26.37 30.78
N SER A 187 -12.73 25.20 31.42
CA SER A 187 -12.59 25.07 32.87
C SER A 187 -11.16 24.78 33.28
N LYS A 188 -10.76 25.30 34.45
CA LYS A 188 -9.43 25.06 35.00
C LYS A 188 -9.25 23.60 35.38
N GLU A 189 -10.31 22.99 35.91
CA GLU A 189 -10.34 21.59 36.30
C GLU A 189 -10.08 20.64 35.11
N SER A 190 -10.62 20.93 33.92
CA SER A 190 -10.38 20.08 32.74
C SER A 190 -8.96 20.22 32.22
N VAL A 191 -8.38 21.43 32.24
CA VAL A 191 -6.97 21.68 31.90
C VAL A 191 -6.02 20.97 32.86
N ASP A 192 -6.25 21.07 34.18
CA ASP A 192 -5.42 20.42 35.19
C ASP A 192 -5.48 18.88 35.07
N LEU A 193 -6.67 18.33 34.78
CA LEU A 193 -6.85 16.89 34.58
C LEU A 193 -6.17 16.41 33.30
N PHE A 194 -6.29 17.15 32.19
CA PHE A 194 -5.55 16.84 30.96
C PHE A 194 -4.04 16.87 31.18
N LYS A 195 -3.53 17.88 31.88
CA LYS A 195 -2.10 18.00 32.23
C LYS A 195 -1.60 16.76 32.98
N LYS A 196 -2.34 16.33 34.00
CA LYS A 196 -2.01 15.15 34.79
C LYS A 196 -1.87 13.91 33.92
N ILE A 197 -2.86 13.65 33.06
CA ILE A 197 -2.86 12.49 32.16
C ILE A 197 -1.76 12.58 31.12
N TYR A 198 -1.48 13.78 30.60
CA TYR A 198 -0.38 14.05 29.69
C TYR A 198 0.98 13.71 30.32
N ASP A 199 1.25 14.19 31.53
CA ASP A 199 2.52 13.96 32.22
C ASP A 199 2.72 12.50 32.65
N GLU A 200 1.64 11.75 32.93
CA GLU A 200 1.70 10.32 33.22
C GLU A 200 2.14 9.48 32.00
N ARG A 201 1.77 9.90 30.78
CA ARG A 201 1.87 9.08 29.56
C ARG A 201 2.22 9.92 28.33
N ARG A 202 3.35 10.63 28.34
CA ARG A 202 3.69 11.57 27.25
C ARG A 202 3.59 10.94 25.85
N PRO A 203 2.92 11.59 24.88
CA PRO A 203 2.80 11.10 23.50
C PRO A 203 4.14 10.75 22.87
N GLN A 204 5.18 11.53 23.18
CA GLN A 204 6.54 11.24 22.75
C GLN A 204 6.97 9.82 23.15
N THR A 205 6.92 9.47 24.43
CA THR A 205 7.34 8.14 24.92
C THR A 205 6.55 7.02 24.26
N LEU A 206 5.24 7.21 24.08
CA LEU A 206 4.38 6.23 23.41
C LEU A 206 4.80 5.98 21.95
N VAL A 207 5.22 7.03 21.23
CA VAL A 207 5.71 6.93 19.84
C VAL A 207 7.04 6.19 19.76
N TYR A 208 7.97 6.46 20.68
CA TYR A 208 9.24 5.74 20.75
C TYR A 208 9.02 4.24 20.97
N ASP A 209 8.21 3.89 21.97
CA ASP A 209 7.90 2.51 22.27
C ASP A 209 7.18 1.85 21.08
N MET A 210 6.26 2.56 20.42
CA MET A 210 5.57 2.04 19.23
C MET A 210 6.55 1.72 18.09
N LEU A 211 7.52 2.60 17.82
CA LEU A 211 8.52 2.34 16.79
C LEU A 211 9.42 1.16 17.13
N ALA A 212 9.88 1.06 18.38
CA ALA A 212 10.71 -0.07 18.83
C ALA A 212 9.98 -1.41 18.62
N GLU A 213 8.67 -1.45 18.89
CA GLU A 213 7.84 -2.64 18.63
C GLU A 213 7.66 -2.89 17.12
N LEU A 214 7.52 -1.84 16.30
CA LEU A 214 7.36 -1.97 14.85
C LEU A 214 8.63 -2.45 14.12
N GLU A 215 9.81 -2.23 14.70
CA GLU A 215 11.07 -2.74 14.15
C GLU A 215 11.23 -4.26 14.34
N LEU A 216 10.52 -4.84 15.32
CA LEU A 216 10.52 -6.28 15.57
C LEU A 216 9.48 -6.99 14.68
N ASP A 217 9.93 -7.93 13.85
CA ASP A 217 9.08 -8.62 12.85
C ASP A 217 7.86 -9.32 13.45
N ASP A 218 8.01 -9.98 14.60
CA ASP A 218 6.96 -10.74 15.29
C ASP A 218 6.02 -9.86 16.11
N ARG A 219 6.27 -8.54 16.14
CA ARG A 219 5.48 -7.55 16.86
C ARG A 219 4.88 -6.49 15.96
N ASN A 220 5.41 -6.35 14.74
CA ASN A 220 4.92 -5.47 13.71
C ASN A 220 3.54 -5.93 13.16
N PRO A 221 2.44 -5.21 13.42
CA PRO A 221 1.11 -5.61 12.98
C PRO A 221 0.96 -5.67 11.45
N LEU A 222 1.64 -4.77 10.73
CA LEU A 222 1.62 -4.75 9.26
C LEU A 222 2.26 -6.02 8.70
N LYS A 223 3.47 -6.37 9.16
CA LYS A 223 4.17 -7.59 8.69
C LYS A 223 3.37 -8.84 9.02
N LEU A 224 2.90 -8.95 10.26
CA LEU A 224 2.07 -10.08 10.70
C LEU A 224 0.79 -10.21 9.85
N ALA A 225 0.10 -9.10 9.57
CA ALA A 225 -1.11 -9.13 8.75
C ALA A 225 -0.81 -9.50 7.30
N MET A 226 0.29 -9.01 6.75
CA MET A 226 0.77 -9.42 5.42
C MET A 226 1.16 -10.89 5.37
N HIS A 227 1.64 -11.48 6.46
CA HIS A 227 1.88 -12.93 6.54
C HIS A 227 0.61 -13.75 6.73
N GLY A 228 -0.41 -13.19 7.39
CA GLY A 228 -1.73 -13.83 7.56
C GLY A 228 -2.61 -13.74 6.31
N ASP A 229 -2.42 -12.71 5.47
CA ASP A 229 -3.07 -12.59 4.17
C ASP A 229 -2.38 -13.49 3.14
N ASN A 230 -3.06 -14.57 2.74
CA ASN A 230 -2.54 -15.55 1.79
C ASN A 230 -2.05 -14.90 0.47
N LEU A 231 -2.69 -13.82 0.01
CA LEU A 231 -2.33 -13.13 -1.22
C LEU A 231 -1.41 -11.94 -1.01
N GLN A 232 -1.12 -11.56 0.25
CA GLN A 232 -0.32 -10.38 0.58
C GLN A 232 -0.82 -9.15 -0.18
N SER A 233 -2.11 -8.83 -0.01
CA SER A 233 -2.78 -7.88 -0.89
C SER A 233 -2.38 -6.42 -0.62
N LYS A 234 -2.51 -5.59 -1.66
CA LYS A 234 -2.32 -4.13 -1.58
C LYS A 234 -3.24 -3.50 -0.54
N ASN A 235 -4.44 -4.04 -0.40
CA ASN A 235 -5.42 -3.55 0.56
C ASN A 235 -4.99 -3.83 2.00
N THR A 236 -4.46 -5.03 2.28
CA THR A 236 -3.92 -5.37 3.61
C THR A 236 -2.74 -4.46 3.96
N PHE A 237 -1.78 -4.31 3.05
CA PHE A 237 -0.63 -3.42 3.25
C PHE A 237 -1.07 -1.99 3.55
N LYS A 238 -1.90 -1.42 2.67
CA LYS A 238 -2.40 -0.05 2.79
C LYS A 238 -3.19 0.15 4.09
N LYS A 239 -4.11 -0.76 4.41
CA LYS A 239 -4.91 -0.68 5.64
C LYS A 239 -4.03 -0.54 6.88
N TRP A 240 -3.01 -1.38 7.01
CA TRP A 240 -2.14 -1.37 8.18
C TRP A 240 -1.18 -0.18 8.20
N LYS A 241 -0.68 0.23 7.02
CA LYS A 241 0.06 1.49 6.89
C LYS A 241 -0.77 2.67 7.40
N ASP A 242 -2.01 2.79 6.94
CA ASP A 242 -2.92 3.90 7.28
C ASP A 242 -3.27 3.90 8.79
N ILE A 243 -3.48 2.72 9.39
CA ILE A 243 -3.74 2.57 10.83
C ILE A 243 -2.55 3.06 11.68
N LEU A 244 -1.34 2.58 11.36
CA LEU A 244 -0.13 2.92 12.10
C LEU A 244 0.23 4.40 11.92
N GLU A 245 0.12 4.93 10.69
CA GLU A 245 0.33 6.35 10.43
C GLU A 245 -0.66 7.23 11.21
N GLY A 246 -1.94 6.81 11.26
CA GLY A 246 -2.96 7.52 12.04
C GLY A 246 -2.68 7.52 13.53
N ALA A 247 -2.17 6.40 14.08
CA ALA A 247 -1.80 6.30 15.48
C ALA A 247 -0.65 7.25 15.85
N LEU A 248 0.40 7.32 15.01
CA LEU A 248 1.55 8.23 15.20
C LEU A 248 1.14 9.70 15.01
N SER A 249 0.32 9.98 14.00
CA SER A 249 -0.15 11.34 13.72
C SER A 249 -1.08 11.88 14.82
N GLN A 250 -1.85 11.01 15.49
CA GLN A 250 -2.62 11.40 16.67
C GLN A 250 -1.72 11.78 17.85
N ALA A 251 -0.60 11.08 18.06
CA ALA A 251 0.38 11.43 19.10
C ALA A 251 1.00 12.80 18.82
N LEU A 252 1.34 13.08 17.56
CA LEU A 252 1.79 14.40 17.13
C LEU A 252 0.74 15.49 17.40
N PHE A 253 -0.54 15.22 17.10
CA PHE A 253 -1.64 16.15 17.41
C PHE A 253 -1.68 16.51 18.88
N LEU A 254 -1.66 15.50 19.75
CA LEU A 254 -1.75 15.70 21.21
C LEU A 254 -0.53 16.43 21.76
N GLU A 255 0.65 16.12 21.26
CA GLU A 255 1.89 16.80 21.66
C GLU A 255 1.86 18.28 21.29
N VAL A 256 1.47 18.60 20.06
CA VAL A 256 1.38 19.99 19.58
C VAL A 256 0.32 20.79 20.35
N TYR A 257 -0.81 20.15 20.64
CA TYR A 257 -1.85 20.76 21.46
C TYR A 257 -1.35 21.03 22.88
N ALA A 258 -0.68 20.05 23.51
CA ALA A 258 -0.10 20.21 24.84
C ALA A 258 0.98 21.30 24.88
N SER A 259 1.85 21.39 23.87
CA SER A 259 2.85 22.46 23.73
C SER A 259 2.21 23.85 23.67
N GLY A 260 1.05 23.97 22.99
CA GLY A 260 0.31 25.24 22.91
C GLY A 260 -0.41 25.60 24.22
N LEU A 261 -0.93 24.60 24.94
CA LEU A 261 -1.64 24.80 26.21
C LEU A 261 -0.68 25.03 27.39
N PHE A 262 0.48 24.38 27.40
CA PHE A 262 1.45 24.37 28.49
C PHE A 262 2.82 24.87 27.99
N PRO A 263 3.19 26.15 28.22
CA PRO A 263 4.44 26.72 27.73
C PRO A 263 5.71 25.95 28.14
N GLU A 264 5.69 25.31 29.31
CA GLU A 264 6.79 24.52 29.87
C GLU A 264 7.03 23.19 29.13
N VAL A 265 6.06 22.69 28.36
CA VAL A 265 6.24 21.50 27.50
C VAL A 265 7.18 21.84 26.34
N GLY A 266 7.06 23.04 25.79
CA GLY A 266 7.87 23.52 24.67
C GLY A 266 7.71 22.65 23.41
N ASN A 267 8.66 22.79 22.46
CA ASN A 267 8.57 22.13 21.15
C ASN A 267 9.41 20.85 21.02
N TYR A 268 10.16 20.47 22.06
CA TYR A 268 11.10 19.36 21.99
C TYR A 268 10.41 18.04 21.63
N GLY A 269 9.33 17.69 22.32
CA GLY A 269 8.59 16.45 22.05
C GLY A 269 7.96 16.44 20.65
N THR A 270 7.43 17.58 20.19
CA THR A 270 6.92 17.74 18.82
C THR A 270 8.01 17.42 17.78
N THR A 271 9.22 17.97 17.94
CA THR A 271 10.34 17.69 17.03
C THR A 271 10.73 16.20 17.04
N LYS A 272 10.77 15.57 18.21
CA LYS A 272 11.10 14.15 18.35
C LYS A 272 10.04 13.24 17.71
N ILE A 273 8.76 13.54 17.89
CA ILE A 273 7.69 12.76 17.24
C ILE A 273 7.78 12.89 15.72
N LEU A 274 8.08 14.07 15.19
CA LEU A 274 8.24 14.28 13.74
C LEU A 274 9.42 13.51 13.18
N GLU A 275 10.55 13.48 13.87
CA GLU A 275 11.70 12.65 13.55
C GLU A 275 11.34 11.14 13.54
N LYS A 276 10.55 10.69 14.52
CA LYS A 276 10.04 9.31 14.56
C LYS A 276 9.02 8.98 13.47
N ILE A 277 8.17 9.92 13.07
CA ILE A 277 7.30 9.76 11.89
C ILE A 277 8.13 9.61 10.61
N ALA A 278 9.23 10.37 10.48
CA ALA A 278 10.15 10.22 9.36
C ALA A 278 10.78 8.81 9.32
N ARG A 279 11.25 8.32 10.48
CA ARG A 279 11.77 6.96 10.61
C ARG A 279 10.71 5.91 10.21
N TYR A 280 9.48 6.08 10.67
CA TYR A 280 8.35 5.21 10.28
C TYR A 280 8.14 5.18 8.77
N GLN A 281 8.16 6.33 8.09
CA GLN A 281 7.99 6.39 6.63
C GLN A 281 9.05 5.57 5.89
N GLN A 282 10.29 5.59 6.36
CA GLN A 282 11.35 4.76 5.79
C GLN A 282 11.15 3.28 6.03
N LEU A 283 10.71 2.90 7.22
CA LEU A 283 10.37 1.52 7.52
C LEU A 283 9.25 1.03 6.59
N VAL A 284 8.23 1.86 6.36
CA VAL A 284 7.17 1.57 5.39
C VAL A 284 7.72 1.39 3.98
N ASP A 285 8.59 2.28 3.50
CA ASP A 285 9.23 2.14 2.19
C ASP A 285 10.05 0.83 2.08
N GLN A 286 10.74 0.44 3.15
CA GLN A 286 11.46 -0.85 3.21
C GLN A 286 10.51 -2.04 3.17
N TRP A 287 9.39 -2.00 3.90
CA TRP A 287 8.40 -3.07 3.91
C TRP A 287 7.66 -3.17 2.58
N ASP A 288 7.30 -2.04 1.98
CA ASP A 288 6.69 -1.96 0.64
C ASP A 288 7.61 -2.65 -0.37
N TYR A 289 8.90 -2.28 -0.41
CA TYR A 289 9.88 -2.93 -1.28
C TYR A 289 10.01 -4.43 -1.00
N HIS A 290 10.07 -4.84 0.27
CA HIS A 290 10.16 -6.25 0.65
C HIS A 290 8.98 -7.08 0.10
N PHE A 291 7.74 -6.65 0.35
CA PHE A 291 6.57 -7.39 -0.12
C PHE A 291 6.36 -7.27 -1.64
N TRP A 292 6.71 -6.12 -2.22
CA TRP A 292 6.62 -5.90 -3.65
C TRP A 292 7.57 -6.84 -4.43
N THR A 293 8.78 -7.08 -3.91
CA THR A 293 9.81 -7.88 -4.58
C THR A 293 9.71 -9.37 -4.29
N ASN A 294 9.31 -9.76 -3.08
CA ASN A 294 9.31 -11.16 -2.65
C ASN A 294 8.12 -11.96 -3.14
N GLU A 295 8.33 -13.27 -3.22
CA GLU A 295 7.36 -14.22 -3.76
C GLU A 295 6.60 -15.01 -2.68
N ASN A 296 6.49 -14.49 -1.46
CA ASN A 296 5.94 -15.24 -0.32
C ASN A 296 4.45 -15.63 -0.50
N PHE A 297 3.69 -14.88 -1.31
CA PHE A 297 2.32 -15.23 -1.71
C PHE A 297 2.27 -16.49 -2.61
N TRP A 298 3.39 -16.90 -3.20
CA TRP A 298 3.49 -17.99 -4.17
C TRP A 298 4.17 -19.24 -3.57
N PRO A 299 3.74 -20.46 -3.91
CA PRO A 299 2.56 -20.78 -4.71
C PRO A 299 1.27 -20.79 -3.87
N LYS A 300 1.39 -20.99 -2.56
CA LYS A 300 0.28 -21.34 -1.66
C LYS A 300 -0.90 -20.38 -1.71
N GLY A 301 -0.63 -19.07 -1.75
CA GLY A 301 -1.68 -18.05 -1.80
C GLY A 301 -2.50 -18.10 -3.09
N VAL A 302 -1.81 -18.21 -4.23
CA VAL A 302 -2.47 -18.31 -5.54
C VAL A 302 -3.13 -19.67 -5.73
N GLU A 303 -2.54 -20.75 -5.22
CA GLU A 303 -3.18 -22.08 -5.22
C GLU A 303 -4.49 -22.05 -4.45
N LYS A 304 -4.50 -21.42 -3.27
CA LYS A 304 -5.73 -21.22 -2.51
C LYS A 304 -6.78 -20.43 -3.30
N LEU A 305 -6.38 -19.32 -3.92
CA LEU A 305 -7.28 -18.54 -4.77
C LEU A 305 -7.87 -19.36 -5.93
N VAL A 306 -7.03 -20.12 -6.65
CA VAL A 306 -7.47 -21.02 -7.73
C VAL A 306 -8.44 -22.05 -7.18
N ASN A 307 -8.17 -22.58 -5.99
CA ASN A 307 -9.02 -23.56 -5.37
C ASN A 307 -10.39 -22.97 -4.97
N ASP A 308 -10.41 -21.79 -4.36
CA ASP A 308 -11.63 -21.08 -3.97
C ASP A 308 -12.51 -20.78 -5.21
N VAL A 309 -11.91 -20.35 -6.33
CA VAL A 309 -12.63 -20.12 -7.61
C VAL A 309 -13.22 -21.41 -8.19
N HIS A 310 -12.52 -22.52 -8.04
CA HIS A 310 -13.01 -23.83 -8.46
C HIS A 310 -14.20 -24.30 -7.64
N ASP A 311 -14.13 -24.11 -6.32
CA ASP A 311 -15.11 -24.65 -5.36
C ASP A 311 -16.35 -23.75 -5.21
N ASP A 312 -16.30 -22.52 -5.70
CA ASP A 312 -17.46 -21.63 -5.77
C ASP A 312 -18.48 -22.11 -6.83
N ARG A 313 -19.57 -22.68 -6.33
CA ARG A 313 -20.69 -23.21 -7.11
C ARG A 313 -21.52 -22.12 -7.81
N ASN A 314 -21.35 -20.86 -7.42
CA ASN A 314 -22.03 -19.74 -8.08
C ASN A 314 -21.36 -19.34 -9.40
N LEU A 315 -20.08 -19.68 -9.58
CA LEU A 315 -19.31 -19.38 -10.78
C LEU A 315 -19.47 -20.51 -11.80
N LYS A 316 -20.36 -20.32 -12.78
CA LYS A 316 -20.76 -21.37 -13.73
C LYS A 316 -20.05 -21.29 -15.07
N THR A 317 -19.56 -20.12 -15.44
CA THR A 317 -18.93 -19.87 -16.73
C THR A 317 -17.43 -19.62 -16.60
N LYS A 318 -16.69 -19.85 -17.69
CA LYS A 318 -15.26 -19.54 -17.78
C LYS A 318 -14.96 -18.06 -17.51
N ASP A 319 -15.86 -17.15 -17.92
CA ASP A 319 -15.66 -15.72 -17.83
C ASP A 319 -15.89 -15.23 -16.39
N GLU A 320 -16.94 -15.71 -15.72
CA GLU A 320 -17.16 -15.44 -14.29
C GLU A 320 -15.98 -15.91 -13.42
N LYS A 321 -15.50 -17.13 -13.65
CA LYS A 321 -14.32 -17.67 -12.97
C LYS A 321 -13.07 -16.83 -13.24
N MET A 322 -12.85 -16.42 -14.50
CA MET A 322 -11.75 -15.55 -14.88
C MET A 322 -11.81 -14.18 -14.19
N GLU A 323 -12.98 -13.56 -14.10
CA GLU A 323 -13.12 -12.25 -13.46
C GLU A 323 -12.77 -12.31 -11.96
N VAL A 324 -13.27 -13.31 -11.24
CA VAL A 324 -12.96 -13.48 -9.81
C VAL A 324 -11.48 -13.81 -9.60
N LEU A 325 -10.95 -14.75 -10.39
CA LEU A 325 -9.52 -15.11 -10.36
C LEU A 325 -8.63 -13.90 -10.60
N TRP A 326 -8.92 -13.14 -11.65
CA TRP A 326 -8.12 -12.00 -12.04
C TRP A 326 -8.17 -10.88 -11.02
N LYS A 327 -9.33 -10.60 -10.42
CA LYS A 327 -9.46 -9.65 -9.31
C LYS A 327 -8.59 -10.04 -8.13
N GLY A 328 -8.52 -11.35 -7.81
CA GLY A 328 -7.60 -11.87 -6.81
C GLY A 328 -6.14 -11.62 -7.16
N ILE A 329 -5.73 -11.95 -8.39
CA ILE A 329 -4.36 -11.72 -8.89
C ILE A 329 -3.98 -10.22 -8.86
N GLU A 330 -4.86 -9.32 -9.31
CA GLU A 330 -4.61 -7.87 -9.32
C GLU A 330 -4.49 -7.26 -7.92
N SER A 331 -5.09 -7.91 -6.93
CA SER A 331 -5.03 -7.48 -5.53
C SER A 331 -3.67 -7.72 -4.88
N ILE A 332 -2.85 -8.64 -5.40
CA ILE A 332 -1.53 -8.99 -4.85
C ILE A 332 -0.61 -7.76 -4.88
N HIS A 333 0.05 -7.47 -3.77
CA HIS A 333 1.06 -6.41 -3.69
C HIS A 333 2.40 -6.93 -4.23
N THR A 334 2.59 -6.86 -5.55
CA THR A 334 3.80 -7.42 -6.17
C THR A 334 4.19 -6.79 -7.49
N GLN A 335 5.47 -6.95 -7.84
CA GLN A 335 6.02 -6.68 -9.17
C GLN A 335 5.71 -7.71 -10.23
N PHE A 336 5.51 -8.96 -9.81
CA PHE A 336 5.43 -10.08 -10.74
C PHE A 336 4.27 -9.88 -11.71
N LYS A 337 4.46 -10.40 -12.92
CA LYS A 337 3.47 -10.34 -13.99
C LYS A 337 2.89 -11.72 -14.20
N PHE A 338 1.60 -11.75 -14.52
CA PHE A 338 0.84 -12.97 -14.60
C PHE A 338 0.16 -13.16 -15.95
N TYR A 339 -0.08 -14.43 -16.27
CA TYR A 339 -1.03 -14.89 -17.26
C TYR A 339 -2.05 -15.78 -16.55
N ALA A 340 -3.33 -15.62 -16.85
CA ALA A 340 -4.39 -16.48 -16.34
C ALA A 340 -5.23 -16.99 -17.50
N VAL A 341 -5.52 -18.30 -17.51
CA VAL A 341 -6.41 -18.95 -18.47
C VAL A 341 -7.44 -19.78 -17.73
N VAL A 342 -8.70 -19.67 -18.15
CA VAL A 342 -9.80 -20.55 -17.72
C VAL A 342 -10.45 -21.15 -18.96
N VAL A 343 -10.59 -22.46 -18.96
CA VAL A 343 -11.12 -23.25 -20.09
C VAL A 343 -11.93 -24.44 -19.58
N PRO A 344 -13.02 -24.86 -20.24
CA PRO A 344 -13.72 -26.10 -19.90
C PRO A 344 -12.82 -27.34 -20.04
N SER A 345 -12.95 -28.29 -19.12
CA SER A 345 -12.06 -29.47 -19.05
C SER A 345 -12.30 -30.51 -20.14
N GLU A 346 -13.42 -30.46 -20.87
CA GLU A 346 -13.70 -31.43 -21.94
C GLU A 346 -12.77 -31.31 -23.16
N HIS A 347 -11.90 -30.29 -23.21
CA HIS A 347 -11.00 -30.03 -24.31
C HIS A 347 -9.65 -30.74 -24.17
N ILE A 348 -8.91 -30.86 -25.26
CA ILE A 348 -7.53 -31.40 -25.23
C ILE A 348 -6.63 -30.29 -24.71
N ILE A 349 -6.20 -30.42 -23.45
CA ILE A 349 -5.35 -29.47 -22.75
C ILE A 349 -4.06 -30.17 -22.36
N ARG A 350 -2.93 -29.52 -22.64
CA ARG A 350 -1.59 -30.06 -22.32
C ARG A 350 -0.68 -28.94 -21.88
N TRP A 351 0.24 -29.28 -20.99
CA TRP A 351 1.22 -28.32 -20.51
C TRP A 351 2.52 -28.97 -20.13
N TYR A 352 3.57 -28.15 -20.12
CA TYR A 352 4.87 -28.51 -19.60
C TYR A 352 5.38 -27.38 -18.71
N LYS A 353 5.86 -27.73 -17.51
CA LYS A 353 6.55 -26.80 -16.62
C LYS A 353 8.04 -27.01 -16.75
N HIS A 354 8.76 -25.99 -17.20
CA HIS A 354 10.22 -26.05 -17.20
C HIS A 354 10.76 -25.94 -15.76
N PHE A 355 10.09 -25.15 -14.91
CA PHE A 355 10.27 -25.15 -13.47
C PHE A 355 8.92 -25.28 -12.76
N GLU A 356 8.85 -26.10 -11.71
CA GLU A 356 7.60 -26.33 -10.96
C GLU A 356 6.95 -25.03 -10.44
N ALA A 357 7.78 -24.05 -10.06
CA ALA A 357 7.33 -22.78 -9.51
C ALA A 357 6.85 -21.74 -10.56
N GLN A 358 6.82 -22.07 -11.86
CA GLN A 358 6.40 -21.13 -12.92
C GLN A 358 4.89 -20.96 -13.03
N ALA A 359 4.13 -22.02 -12.78
CA ALA A 359 2.69 -22.03 -13.03
C ALA A 359 1.95 -22.93 -12.05
N ILE A 360 0.73 -22.52 -11.75
CA ILE A 360 -0.29 -23.33 -11.08
C ILE A 360 -1.28 -23.75 -12.15
N VAL A 361 -1.51 -25.05 -12.29
CA VAL A 361 -2.50 -25.61 -13.20
C VAL A 361 -3.38 -26.55 -12.38
N SER A 362 -4.69 -26.35 -12.44
CA SER A 362 -5.67 -27.13 -11.69
C SER A 362 -6.86 -27.47 -12.58
N ASP A 363 -7.14 -28.75 -12.74
CA ASP A 363 -8.24 -29.30 -13.54
C ASP A 363 -9.24 -30.02 -12.63
N ARG A 364 -10.41 -29.40 -12.41
CA ARG A 364 -11.49 -29.93 -11.56
C ARG A 364 -12.79 -29.18 -11.80
N ASN A 365 -13.91 -29.75 -11.34
CA ASN A 365 -15.24 -29.15 -11.43
C ASN A 365 -15.63 -28.67 -12.84
N GLY A 366 -15.15 -29.38 -13.88
CA GLY A 366 -15.44 -29.08 -15.28
C GLY A 366 -14.62 -27.93 -15.89
N PHE A 367 -13.66 -27.36 -15.18
CA PHE A 367 -12.75 -26.36 -15.71
C PHE A 367 -11.28 -26.69 -15.45
N THR A 368 -10.42 -26.27 -16.37
CA THR A 368 -8.98 -26.13 -16.13
C THR A 368 -8.66 -24.66 -15.94
N ILE A 369 -7.98 -24.35 -14.84
CA ILE A 369 -7.47 -23.02 -14.52
C ILE A 369 -5.94 -23.09 -14.54
N MET A 370 -5.32 -22.21 -15.31
CA MET A 370 -3.87 -22.03 -15.34
C MET A 370 -3.53 -20.59 -14.94
N VAL A 371 -2.61 -20.45 -13.98
CA VAL A 371 -1.99 -19.18 -13.64
C VAL A 371 -0.48 -19.32 -13.82
N TYR A 372 0.07 -18.60 -14.79
CA TYR A 372 1.51 -18.48 -15.01
C TYR A 372 2.04 -17.20 -14.39
N ARG A 373 3.24 -17.28 -13.83
CA ARG A 373 3.95 -16.17 -13.23
C ARG A 373 5.33 -16.02 -13.87
N HIS A 374 5.68 -14.80 -14.27
CA HIS A 374 7.02 -14.48 -14.74
C HIS A 374 8.05 -14.65 -13.62
N THR A 375 9.07 -15.49 -13.83
CA THR A 375 10.11 -15.77 -12.83
C THR A 375 11.47 -15.14 -13.16
N GLY A 376 11.58 -14.39 -14.27
CA GLY A 376 12.82 -13.72 -14.69
C GLY A 376 13.95 -14.65 -15.15
N LYS A 377 13.75 -15.98 -15.05
CA LYS A 377 14.69 -17.02 -15.51
C LYS A 377 14.44 -17.33 -16.98
N VAL A 378 14.96 -16.48 -17.85
CA VAL A 378 14.70 -16.51 -19.30
C VAL A 378 15.77 -17.34 -20.01
N VAL A 379 15.37 -18.42 -20.69
CA VAL A 379 16.26 -19.20 -21.58
C VAL A 379 16.27 -18.62 -23.00
N ARG A 380 15.13 -18.06 -23.44
CA ARG A 380 14.92 -17.53 -24.79
C ARG A 380 14.31 -16.14 -24.75
N THR A 381 14.78 -15.26 -25.63
CA THR A 381 14.23 -13.90 -25.72
C THR A 381 12.78 -13.94 -26.21
N MET A 382 12.01 -12.92 -25.84
CA MET A 382 10.60 -12.81 -26.26
C MET A 382 10.48 -12.83 -27.80
N SER A 383 11.39 -12.15 -28.51
CA SER A 383 11.42 -12.15 -29.98
C SER A 383 11.66 -13.55 -30.56
N TRP A 384 12.52 -14.35 -29.93
CA TRP A 384 12.74 -15.73 -30.36
C TRP A 384 11.48 -16.58 -30.17
N LEU A 385 10.77 -16.43 -29.04
CA LEU A 385 9.51 -17.14 -28.78
C LEU A 385 8.41 -16.75 -29.79
N TYR A 386 8.34 -15.47 -30.17
CA TYR A 386 7.43 -15.00 -31.23
C TYR A 386 7.73 -15.66 -32.57
N ASN A 387 9.01 -15.71 -32.98
CA ASN A 387 9.40 -16.36 -34.22
C ASN A 387 9.10 -17.86 -34.19
N TYR A 388 9.41 -18.53 -33.07
CA TYR A 388 9.11 -19.94 -32.89
C TYR A 388 7.60 -20.23 -33.03
N ILE A 389 6.74 -19.46 -32.35
CA ILE A 389 5.28 -19.62 -32.51
C ILE A 389 4.86 -19.33 -33.96
N GLY A 390 5.44 -18.31 -34.60
CA GLY A 390 5.17 -17.96 -36.00
C GLY A 390 5.45 -19.10 -36.98
N GLU A 391 6.59 -19.78 -36.81
CA GLU A 391 6.97 -20.95 -37.61
C GLU A 391 6.06 -22.17 -37.36
N HIS A 392 5.40 -22.22 -36.21
CA HIS A 392 4.55 -23.33 -35.77
C HIS A 392 3.06 -22.94 -35.68
N LEU A 393 2.64 -21.94 -36.48
CA LEU A 393 1.22 -21.57 -36.59
C LEU A 393 0.41 -22.65 -37.29
N HIS A 394 0.93 -23.23 -38.37
CA HIS A 394 0.23 -24.25 -39.14
C HIS A 394 1.02 -25.55 -39.09
N GLU A 395 0.50 -26.51 -38.30
CA GLU A 395 1.09 -27.83 -38.17
C GLU A 395 0.23 -28.86 -38.90
N GLU A 396 0.87 -29.89 -39.45
CA GLU A 396 0.20 -30.98 -40.14
C GLU A 396 0.57 -32.32 -39.52
N ARG A 397 -0.41 -33.22 -39.40
CA ARG A 397 -0.21 -34.59 -38.91
C ARG A 397 -0.93 -35.59 -39.79
N SER A 398 -0.17 -36.47 -40.43
CA SER A 398 -0.72 -37.57 -41.21
C SER A 398 -0.58 -38.88 -40.46
N ASP A 399 -1.71 -39.56 -40.24
CA ASP A 399 -1.76 -40.90 -39.63
C ASP A 399 -2.76 -41.76 -40.41
N PHE A 400 -2.26 -42.43 -41.46
CA PHE A 400 -3.08 -43.17 -42.43
C PHE A 400 -3.91 -44.30 -41.82
N MET A 401 -3.56 -44.77 -40.60
CA MET A 401 -4.26 -45.85 -39.91
C MET A 401 -5.21 -45.35 -38.81
N GLN A 402 -5.26 -44.03 -38.56
CA GLN A 402 -6.13 -43.42 -37.56
C GLN A 402 -7.35 -42.75 -38.22
N PHE A 403 -8.53 -43.33 -38.04
CA PHE A 403 -9.78 -42.82 -38.60
C PHE A 403 -10.46 -41.75 -37.73
N ASN A 404 -10.02 -41.59 -36.47
CA ASN A 404 -10.51 -40.54 -35.58
C ASN A 404 -9.51 -39.37 -35.53
N ASN A 405 -9.82 -38.28 -36.24
CA ASN A 405 -8.98 -37.08 -36.29
C ASN A 405 -8.69 -36.48 -34.90
N TRP A 406 -9.63 -36.56 -33.95
CA TRP A 406 -9.38 -36.13 -32.57
C TRP A 406 -8.34 -36.98 -31.84
N GLN A 407 -8.23 -38.27 -32.16
CA GLN A 407 -7.17 -39.12 -31.63
C GLN A 407 -5.81 -38.70 -32.22
N SER A 408 -5.77 -38.32 -33.49
CA SER A 408 -4.56 -37.75 -34.12
C SER A 408 -4.12 -36.46 -33.43
N VAL A 409 -5.06 -35.58 -33.08
CA VAL A 409 -4.78 -34.36 -32.28
C VAL A 409 -4.21 -34.72 -30.90
N ARG A 410 -4.81 -35.70 -30.19
CA ARG A 410 -4.30 -36.17 -28.88
C ARG A 410 -2.89 -36.75 -28.96
N ASN A 411 -2.60 -37.50 -30.02
CA ASN A 411 -1.28 -38.09 -30.23
C ASN A 411 -0.23 -37.02 -30.56
N HIS A 412 -0.60 -36.02 -31.36
CA HIS A 412 0.27 -34.89 -31.69
C HIS A 412 0.63 -34.09 -30.44
N PHE A 413 -0.37 -33.73 -29.62
CA PHE A 413 -0.17 -33.11 -28.31
C PHE A 413 -0.12 -34.16 -27.19
N SER A 414 0.71 -35.20 -27.36
CA SER A 414 1.05 -36.09 -26.26
C SER A 414 1.94 -35.39 -25.23
N ASP A 415 1.95 -35.87 -23.99
CA ASP A 415 2.77 -35.28 -22.92
C ASP A 415 4.26 -35.26 -23.32
N ASP A 416 4.77 -36.35 -23.90
CA ASP A 416 6.14 -36.45 -24.42
C ASP A 416 6.46 -35.36 -25.47
N ASN A 417 5.52 -35.06 -26.37
CA ASN A 417 5.74 -34.06 -27.41
C ASN A 417 5.72 -32.64 -26.83
N VAL A 418 4.78 -32.35 -25.91
CA VAL A 418 4.71 -31.05 -25.24
C VAL A 418 5.92 -30.84 -24.34
N GLU A 419 6.41 -31.88 -23.69
CA GLU A 419 7.66 -31.88 -22.94
C GLU A 419 8.88 -31.58 -23.84
N LYS A 420 8.99 -32.22 -25.02
CA LYS A 420 10.06 -31.92 -25.99
C LYS A 420 10.04 -30.44 -26.41
N ILE A 421 8.86 -29.90 -26.72
CA ILE A 421 8.68 -28.49 -27.06
C ILE A 421 9.14 -27.61 -25.89
N GLY A 422 8.68 -27.89 -24.68
CA GLY A 422 9.01 -27.11 -23.50
C GLY A 422 10.49 -27.17 -23.11
N LYS A 423 11.13 -28.33 -23.26
CA LYS A 423 12.59 -28.47 -23.09
C LYS A 423 13.38 -27.71 -24.16
N TYR A 424 12.96 -27.80 -25.43
CA TYR A 424 13.62 -27.11 -26.54
C TYR A 424 13.52 -25.58 -26.42
N THR A 425 12.34 -25.09 -26.08
CA THR A 425 12.06 -23.67 -25.88
C THR A 425 12.57 -23.16 -24.53
N GLY A 426 12.82 -24.05 -23.57
CA GLY A 426 13.28 -23.70 -22.22
C GLY A 426 12.24 -22.91 -21.43
N THR A 427 10.94 -23.15 -21.67
CA THR A 427 9.86 -22.37 -21.05
C THR A 427 8.67 -23.22 -20.64
N PHE A 428 7.75 -22.62 -19.88
CA PHE A 428 6.42 -23.12 -19.66
C PHE A 428 5.64 -23.16 -20.97
N VAL A 429 5.00 -24.28 -21.26
CA VAL A 429 4.16 -24.49 -22.44
C VAL A 429 2.75 -24.80 -21.98
N PHE A 430 1.75 -24.18 -22.61
CA PHE A 430 0.35 -24.50 -22.39
C PHE A 430 -0.39 -24.49 -23.73
N ILE A 431 -1.02 -25.62 -24.06
CA ILE A 431 -1.67 -25.86 -25.35
C ILE A 431 -3.11 -26.29 -25.09
N ILE A 432 -4.04 -25.70 -25.85
CA ILE A 432 -5.44 -26.10 -25.89
C ILE A 432 -5.83 -26.31 -27.35
N ALA A 433 -6.28 -27.49 -27.75
CA ALA A 433 -6.84 -27.71 -29.08
C ALA A 433 -8.33 -27.33 -29.10
N GLN A 434 -8.61 -26.01 -29.13
CA GLN A 434 -9.95 -25.46 -29.20
C GLN A 434 -9.95 -24.01 -29.71
N SER A 435 -11.10 -23.56 -30.22
CA SER A 435 -11.31 -22.18 -30.65
C SER A 435 -11.28 -21.19 -29.47
N LYS A 436 -10.93 -19.93 -29.79
CA LYS A 436 -10.87 -18.82 -28.84
C LYS A 436 -12.15 -18.61 -28.02
N SER A 437 -13.33 -18.95 -28.56
CA SER A 437 -14.61 -18.72 -27.86
C SER A 437 -14.76 -19.51 -26.57
N PHE A 438 -13.97 -20.57 -26.37
CA PHE A 438 -13.98 -21.41 -25.16
C PHE A 438 -12.89 -21.05 -24.15
N ILE A 439 -12.06 -20.05 -24.45
CA ILE A 439 -10.89 -19.71 -23.65
C ILE A 439 -11.06 -18.30 -23.09
N ALA A 440 -11.14 -18.19 -21.77
CA ALA A 440 -11.01 -16.91 -21.08
C ALA A 440 -9.52 -16.69 -20.77
N LEU A 441 -8.98 -15.53 -21.12
CA LEU A 441 -7.57 -15.17 -20.97
C LEU A 441 -7.44 -13.76 -20.42
N LYS A 442 -6.63 -13.58 -19.38
CA LYS A 442 -6.18 -12.27 -18.89
C LYS A 442 -4.69 -12.28 -18.59
N TYR A 443 -4.06 -11.12 -18.66
CA TYR A 443 -2.64 -10.99 -18.37
C TYR A 443 -2.25 -9.58 -17.93
N SER A 444 -1.18 -9.50 -17.16
CA SER A 444 -0.61 -8.24 -16.72
C SER A 444 0.15 -7.60 -17.89
N ARG A 445 0.06 -6.28 -18.05
CA ARG A 445 0.89 -5.58 -19.03
C ARG A 445 2.38 -5.75 -18.70
N PHE A 446 3.17 -6.04 -19.72
CA PHE A 446 4.60 -6.32 -19.69
C PHE A 446 5.24 -5.86 -21.01
N LEU A 447 6.42 -5.22 -20.94
CA LEU A 447 7.15 -4.70 -22.11
C LEU A 447 6.23 -4.01 -23.15
N GLY A 448 5.64 -2.88 -22.74
CA GLY A 448 4.58 -2.21 -23.50
C GLY A 448 3.20 -2.77 -23.15
N ASN A 449 2.53 -3.42 -24.11
CA ASN A 449 1.18 -3.99 -23.96
C ASN A 449 1.13 -5.51 -24.15
N LYS A 450 2.27 -6.20 -24.11
CA LYS A 450 2.33 -7.67 -24.20
C LYS A 450 2.19 -8.26 -22.80
N GLY A 451 1.88 -9.56 -22.67
CA GLY A 451 1.93 -10.21 -21.36
C GLY A 451 3.32 -10.80 -21.08
N PRO A 452 3.51 -11.46 -19.92
CA PRO A 452 4.78 -12.10 -19.54
C PRO A 452 5.09 -13.41 -20.32
N GLY A 453 4.90 -13.40 -21.63
CA GLY A 453 4.97 -14.57 -22.49
C GLY A 453 4.32 -14.30 -23.84
N VAL A 454 4.31 -15.32 -24.69
CA VAL A 454 3.75 -15.26 -26.04
C VAL A 454 2.58 -16.23 -26.14
N HIS A 455 1.43 -15.74 -26.58
CA HIS A 455 0.28 -16.59 -26.90
C HIS A 455 -0.24 -16.30 -28.32
N THR A 456 -0.93 -17.26 -28.90
CA THR A 456 -1.65 -17.09 -30.17
C THR A 456 -2.96 -17.89 -30.16
N PHE A 457 -3.96 -17.35 -30.87
CA PHE A 457 -5.21 -18.05 -31.19
C PHE A 457 -5.28 -18.46 -32.67
N ASP A 458 -4.28 -18.08 -33.47
CA ASP A 458 -4.27 -18.26 -34.93
C ASP A 458 -3.62 -19.59 -35.33
N ALA A 459 -3.14 -20.37 -34.38
CA ALA A 459 -2.52 -21.65 -34.68
C ALA A 459 -3.58 -22.71 -35.05
N THR A 460 -3.22 -23.59 -35.97
CA THR A 460 -4.08 -24.67 -36.46
C THR A 460 -3.29 -25.98 -36.60
N LEU A 461 -3.96 -27.10 -36.36
CA LEU A 461 -3.45 -28.43 -36.64
C LEU A 461 -4.33 -29.10 -37.70
N THR A 462 -3.77 -29.39 -38.87
CA THR A 462 -4.45 -30.15 -39.91
C THR A 462 -4.11 -31.62 -39.75
N THR A 463 -5.12 -32.47 -39.55
CA THR A 463 -4.92 -33.92 -39.47
C THR A 463 -5.44 -34.61 -40.71
N THR A 464 -4.65 -35.53 -41.26
CA THR A 464 -5.07 -36.43 -42.33
C THR A 464 -5.19 -37.84 -41.75
N GLY A 465 -6.42 -38.34 -41.64
CA GLY A 465 -6.74 -39.63 -41.04
C GLY A 465 -7.62 -40.47 -41.96
N GLY A 466 -7.16 -41.66 -42.36
CA GLY A 466 -7.86 -42.49 -43.35
C GLY A 466 -8.15 -41.74 -44.65
N PHE A 467 -9.43 -41.38 -44.87
CA PHE A 467 -9.91 -40.67 -46.06
C PHE A 467 -10.36 -39.22 -45.79
N THR A 468 -10.20 -38.70 -44.58
CA THR A 468 -10.64 -37.34 -44.22
C THR A 468 -9.47 -36.43 -43.85
N ILE A 469 -9.64 -35.14 -44.14
CA ILE A 469 -8.73 -34.07 -43.74
C ILE A 469 -9.57 -33.08 -42.92
N GLU A 470 -9.11 -32.80 -41.70
CA GLU A 470 -9.77 -31.85 -40.80
C GLU A 470 -8.74 -30.87 -40.24
N THR A 471 -9.16 -29.64 -39.96
CA THR A 471 -8.31 -28.58 -39.40
C THR A 471 -8.87 -28.15 -38.05
N PHE A 472 -8.04 -28.20 -37.02
CA PHE A 472 -8.41 -27.89 -35.64
C PHE A 472 -7.76 -26.59 -35.18
N PRO A 473 -8.51 -25.64 -34.57
CA PRO A 473 -7.92 -24.47 -33.95
C PRO A 473 -7.11 -24.87 -32.70
N VAL A 474 -5.98 -24.20 -32.49
CA VAL A 474 -5.08 -24.45 -31.37
C VAL A 474 -4.69 -23.12 -30.72
N PHE A 475 -4.90 -23.04 -29.41
CA PHE A 475 -4.27 -22.03 -28.57
C PHE A 475 -2.92 -22.53 -28.11
N LYS A 476 -1.88 -21.72 -28.30
CA LYS A 476 -0.54 -21.97 -27.78
C LYS A 476 -0.13 -20.82 -26.88
N PHE A 477 0.44 -21.14 -25.73
CA PHE A 477 1.08 -20.20 -24.84
C PHE A 477 2.47 -20.70 -24.45
N LEU A 478 3.45 -19.82 -24.57
CA LEU A 478 4.83 -19.98 -24.13
C LEU A 478 5.13 -18.90 -23.09
N GLY A 479 5.52 -19.30 -21.88
CA GLY A 479 5.97 -18.36 -20.85
C GLY A 479 7.24 -17.62 -21.27
N TYR A 480 7.48 -16.44 -20.71
CA TYR A 480 8.77 -15.76 -20.81
C TYR A 480 9.55 -15.87 -19.50
#